data_AF-A0A8T5LZM9-F1
#
_entry.id   AF-A0A8T5LZM9-F1
#
_cell.length_a   1.000
_cell.length_b   1.000
_cell.length_c   1.000
_cell.angle_alpha   90.00
_cell.angle_beta   90.00
_cell.angle_gamma   90.00
#
_symmetry.space_group_name_H-M   'P 1'
#
loop_
_entity.id
_entity.type
_entity.pdbx_description
1 polymer ?
#
loop_
_entity_poly.entity_id
_entity_poly.type
_entity_poly.pdbx_seq_one_letter_code
_entity_poly.pdbx_strand_id
1 'polypeptide(L)'
;VAICLRMAFSLVLTQNLGWLILDEPTHNLDSIAIQELAGLLKNRLPELVDQIFIITHDKQLEQAASGSLYEISRDKNVDGASSPQEKIS
;
A
#
# COMPACT_ATOMS: atom_id res chain seq x y z
N VAL A 1 11.21 6.70 7.63
CA VAL A 1 10.78 7.57 8.76
C VAL A 1 9.79 8.67 8.36
N ALA A 2 10.04 9.45 7.29
CA ALA A 2 9.17 10.59 6.94
C ALA A 2 7.71 10.21 6.56
N ILE A 3 7.49 9.05 5.91
CA ILE A 3 6.15 8.65 5.47
C ILE A 3 5.22 8.25 6.62
N CYS A 4 5.72 7.48 7.59
CA CYS A 4 4.94 7.06 8.76
C CYS A 4 4.53 8.27 9.60
N LEU A 5 5.41 9.26 9.75
CA LEU A 5 5.10 10.49 10.50
C LEU A 5 4.02 11.32 9.81
N ARG A 6 4.11 11.49 8.49
CA ARG A 6 3.08 12.20 7.70
C ARG A 6 1.74 11.48 7.78
N MET A 7 1.74 10.16 7.65
CA MET A 7 0.55 9.32 7.78
C MET A 7 -0.09 9.50 9.17
N ALA A 8 0.70 9.41 10.23
CA ALA A 8 0.22 9.61 11.60
C ALA A 8 -0.40 11.00 11.80
N PHE A 9 0.23 12.07 11.29
CA PHE A 9 -0.35 13.41 11.35
C PHE A 9 -1.65 13.52 10.56
N SER A 10 -1.74 12.95 9.36
CA SER A 10 -2.98 12.99 8.57
C SER A 10 -4.14 12.31 9.30
N LEU A 11 -3.88 11.17 9.95
CA LEU A 11 -4.88 10.43 10.74
C LEU A 11 -5.31 11.19 11.99
N VAL A 12 -4.38 11.87 12.67
CA VAL A 12 -4.70 12.65 13.88
C VAL A 12 -5.44 13.94 13.57
N LEU A 13 -5.08 14.61 12.47
CA LEU A 13 -5.65 15.92 12.10
C LEU A 13 -7.00 15.79 11.38
N THR A 14 -7.34 14.61 10.87
CA THR A 14 -8.56 14.38 10.07
C THR A 14 -9.47 13.41 10.78
N GLN A 15 -10.66 13.87 11.19
CA GLN A 15 -11.62 13.04 11.95
C GLN A 15 -12.20 11.88 11.13
N ASN A 16 -12.22 11.99 9.80
CA ASN A 16 -12.69 10.94 8.92
C ASN A 16 -11.92 10.98 7.59
N LEU A 17 -10.88 10.17 7.46
CA LEU A 17 -10.09 10.12 6.24
C LEU A 17 -10.73 9.13 5.28
N GLY A 18 -11.40 9.63 4.24
CA GLY A 18 -12.05 8.75 3.27
C GLY A 18 -11.04 7.82 2.59
N TRP A 19 -10.03 8.40 1.92
CA TRP A 19 -9.05 7.62 1.14
C TRP A 19 -7.61 7.90 1.58
N LEU A 20 -6.78 6.86 1.61
CA LEU A 20 -5.34 6.93 1.82
C LEU A 20 -4.61 6.27 0.64
N ILE A 21 -3.75 7.01 -0.05
CA ILE A 21 -2.95 6.50 -1.17
C ILE A 21 -1.48 6.53 -0.76
N LEU A 22 -0.81 5.38 -0.83
CA LEU A 22 0.59 5.21 -0.47
C LEU A 22 1.37 4.78 -1.72
N ASP A 23 2.29 5.62 -2.16
CA ASP A 23 3.21 5.35 -3.26
C ASP A 23 4.59 4.98 -2.71
N GLU A 24 5.04 3.76 -2.99
CA GLU A 24 6.28 3.13 -2.51
C GLU A 24 6.54 3.33 -0.99
N PRO A 25 5.62 2.88 -0.11
CA PRO A 25 5.73 3.16 1.32
C PRO A 25 6.82 2.37 2.04
N THR A 26 7.42 1.36 1.40
CA THR A 26 8.52 0.56 1.92
C THR A 26 9.89 1.23 1.74
N HIS A 27 9.95 2.37 1.05
CA HIS A 27 11.21 3.05 0.79
C HIS A 27 11.96 3.41 2.08
N ASN A 28 13.23 2.99 2.17
CA ASN A 28 14.09 3.10 3.35
C ASN A 28 13.57 2.37 4.61
N LEU A 29 12.67 1.40 4.49
CA LEU A 29 12.30 0.51 5.59
C LEU A 29 13.13 -0.79 5.51
N ASP A 30 13.46 -1.34 6.67
CA ASP A 30 13.99 -2.69 6.75
C ASP A 30 12.84 -3.71 6.73
N SER A 31 13.17 -4.99 6.55
CA SER A 31 12.16 -6.06 6.47
C SER A 31 11.25 -6.12 7.69
N ILE A 32 11.76 -5.81 8.89
CA ILE A 32 10.96 -5.83 10.12
C ILE A 32 9.92 -4.70 10.08
N ALA A 33 10.34 -3.49 9.74
CA ALA A 33 9.45 -2.34 9.60
C ALA A 33 8.41 -2.54 8.48
N ILE A 34 8.76 -3.24 7.40
CA ILE A 34 7.81 -3.60 6.34
C ILE A 34 6.73 -4.55 6.87
N GLN A 35 7.09 -5.55 7.66
CA GLN A 35 6.13 -6.47 8.28
C GLN A 35 5.20 -5.75 9.27
N GLU A 36 5.74 -4.86 10.09
CA GLU A 36 4.93 -4.02 10.99
C GLU A 36 3.96 -3.12 10.20
N LEU A 37 4.45 -2.48 9.13
CA LEU A 37 3.60 -1.68 8.25
C LEU A 37 2.49 -2.52 7.62
N ALA A 38 2.80 -3.73 7.16
CA ALA A 38 1.81 -4.68 6.62
C ALA A 38 0.73 -5.01 7.67
N GLY A 39 1.14 -5.30 8.91
CA GLY A 39 0.24 -5.56 10.02
C GLY A 39 -0.67 -4.37 10.35
N LEU A 40 -0.14 -3.14 10.32
CA LEU A 40 -0.91 -1.92 10.55
C LEU A 40 -1.93 -1.66 9.42
N LEU A 41 -1.50 -1.79 8.17
CA LEU A 41 -2.35 -1.62 6.98
C LEU A 41 -3.50 -2.63 6.95
N LYS A 42 -3.26 -3.85 7.43
CA LYS A 42 -4.27 -4.91 7.48
C LYS A 42 -5.25 -4.77 8.65
N ASN A 43 -4.76 -4.44 9.84
CA ASN A 43 -5.51 -4.65 11.10
C ASN A 43 -5.88 -3.37 11.85
N ARG A 44 -5.37 -2.20 11.45
CA ARG A 44 -5.59 -0.93 12.19
C ARG A 44 -6.09 0.18 11.29
N LEU A 45 -5.43 0.40 10.16
CA LEU A 45 -5.81 1.48 9.25
C LEU A 45 -7.22 1.34 8.65
N PRO A 46 -7.78 0.13 8.40
CA PRO A 46 -9.17 0.00 7.95
C PRO A 46 -10.22 0.48 8.97
N GLU A 47 -9.85 0.65 10.25
CA GLU A 47 -10.73 1.23 11.28
C GLU A 47 -10.74 2.77 11.23
N LEU A 48 -9.76 3.37 10.55
CA LEU A 48 -9.53 4.82 10.53
C LEU A 48 -9.71 5.43 9.13
N VAL A 49 -9.66 4.61 8.09
CA VAL A 49 -9.70 5.02 6.68
C VAL A 49 -10.63 4.09 5.91
N ASP A 50 -11.59 4.65 5.18
CA ASP A 50 -12.59 3.85 4.45
C ASP A 50 -11.96 3.05 3.29
N GLN A 51 -10.99 3.63 2.58
CA GLN A 51 -10.30 2.97 1.47
C GLN A 51 -8.80 3.28 1.46
N ILE A 52 -7.99 2.24 1.29
CA ILE A 52 -6.54 2.35 1.20
C ILE A 52 -6.08 1.83 -0.16
N PHE A 53 -5.21 2.58 -0.83
CA PHE A 53 -4.51 2.17 -2.04
C PHE A 53 -3.01 2.12 -1.75
N ILE A 54 -2.37 1.02 -2.15
CA ILE A 54 -0.93 0.82 -1.97
C ILE A 54 -0.35 0.52 -3.34
N ILE A 55 0.67 1.27 -3.71
CA ILE A 55 1.44 1.07 -4.93
C ILE A 55 2.86 0.74 -4.50
N THR A 56 3.32 -0.48 -4.81
CA THR A 56 4.69 -0.89 -4.50
C THR A 56 5.14 -2.03 -5.38
N HIS A 57 6.46 -2.16 -5.54
CA HIS A 57 7.10 -3.36 -6.08
C HIS A 57 7.48 -4.39 -5.00
N ASP A 58 7.23 -4.10 -3.70
CA ASP A 58 7.58 -4.98 -2.59
C ASP A 58 6.48 -6.02 -2.31
N LYS A 59 6.80 -7.30 -2.59
CA LYS A 59 5.89 -8.43 -2.40
C LYS A 59 5.57 -8.72 -0.93
N GLN A 60 6.35 -8.23 0.03
CA GLN A 60 6.04 -8.43 1.45
C GLN A 60 4.75 -7.72 1.87
N LEU A 61 4.38 -6.63 1.18
CA LEU A 61 3.11 -5.94 1.42
C LEU A 61 1.90 -6.66 0.82
N GLU A 62 2.05 -7.70 -0.01
CA GLU A 62 0.91 -8.51 -0.47
C GLU A 62 0.12 -9.08 0.73
N GLN A 63 0.79 -9.40 1.83
CA GLN A 63 0.15 -9.92 3.05
C GLN A 63 -0.76 -8.89 3.75
N ALA A 64 -0.53 -7.60 3.49
CA ALA A 64 -1.34 -6.49 4.00
C ALA A 64 -2.65 -6.33 3.24
N ALA A 65 -2.74 -6.86 2.00
CA ALA A 65 -3.93 -6.78 1.18
C ALA A 65 -5.05 -7.63 1.79
N SER A 66 -6.18 -6.97 2.09
CA SER A 66 -7.43 -7.60 2.51
C SER A 66 -8.52 -7.49 1.44
N GLY A 67 -8.27 -6.77 0.35
CA GLY A 67 -9.18 -6.56 -0.79
C GLY A 67 -8.54 -6.99 -2.11
N SER A 68 -8.88 -6.28 -3.19
CA SER A 68 -8.32 -6.56 -4.53
C SER A 68 -6.82 -6.31 -4.59
N LEU A 69 -6.10 -7.26 -5.17
CA LEU A 69 -4.67 -7.18 -5.46
C LEU A 69 -4.49 -7.12 -6.98
N TYR A 70 -3.81 -6.09 -7.49
CA TYR A 70 -3.52 -5.94 -8.91
C TYR A 70 -2.02 -6.09 -9.15
N GLU A 71 -1.65 -7.00 -10.05
CA GLU A 71 -0.29 -7.13 -10.54
C GLU A 71 -0.18 -6.42 -11.90
N ILE A 72 0.74 -5.46 -11.98
CA ILE A 72 1.01 -4.72 -13.22
C ILE A 72 2.37 -5.17 -13.73
N SER A 73 2.38 -5.81 -14.90
CA SER A 73 3.61 -6.17 -15.60
C SER A 73 3.67 -5.46 -16.95
N ARG A 74 4.89 -5.10 -17.36
CA ARG A 74 5.16 -4.53 -18.68
C ARG A 74 6.16 -5.41 -19.41
N ASP A 75 5.79 -5.88 -20.60
CA ASP A 75 6.76 -6.48 -21.52
C ASP A 75 7.60 -5.34 -22.12
N LYS A 76 8.91 -5.38 -21.90
CA LYS A 76 9.85 -4.37 -22.42
C LYS A 76 10.14 -4.54 -23.91
N ASN A 77 9.76 -5.66 -24.52
CA ASN A 77 9.96 -5.95 -25.95
C ASN A 77 8.76 -5.55 -26.81
N VAL A 78 7.65 -5.15 -26.20
CA VAL A 78 6.43 -4.74 -26.89
C VAL A 78 6.12 -3.30 -26.46
N ASP A 79 6.10 -2.38 -27.41
CA ASP A 79 5.68 -0.98 -27.17
C ASP A 79 4.16 -0.90 -26.97
N GLY A 80 3.68 -1.49 -25.87
CA GLY A 80 2.28 -1.52 -25.46
C GLY A 80 2.08 -0.96 -24.05
N ALA A 81 0.84 -0.58 -23.75
CA ALA A 81 0.44 -0.19 -22.39
C ALA A 81 0.50 -1.40 -21.44
N SER A 82 0.90 -1.16 -20.19
CA SER A 82 0.84 -2.19 -19.15
C SER A 82 -0.62 -2.50 -18.81
N SER A 83 -1.01 -3.77 -18.88
CA SER A 83 -2.35 -4.23 -18.51
C SER A 83 -2.36 -4.70 -17.06
N PRO A 84 -3.20 -4.12 -16.18
CA PRO A 84 -3.37 -4.64 -14.83
C PRO A 84 -4.04 -6.01 -14.87
N GLN A 85 -3.49 -6.97 -14.13
CA GLN A 85 -4.10 -8.28 -13.92
C GLN A 85 -4.54 -8.38 -12.46
N GLU A 86 -5.82 -8.64 -12.22
CA GLU A 86 -6.30 -8.90 -10.85
C GLU A 86 -5.79 -10.28 -10.41
N LYS A 87 -5.03 -10.30 -9.32
CA LYS A 87 -4.53 -11.52 -8.71
C LYS A 87 -5.58 -11.97 -7.70
N ILE A 88 -6.37 -12.99 -8.08
CA ILE A 88 -7.32 -13.63 -7.17
C ILE A 88 -6.48 -14.30 -6.07
N SER A 89 -6.60 -13.80 -4.85
CA SER A 89 -5.92 -14.33 -3.65
C SER A 89 -6.77 -15.41 -2.99
#